data_AF-A0A7W7CZQ1-F1
#
_entry.id   AF-A0A7W7CZQ1-F1
#
_cell.length_a   1.000
_cell.length_b   1.000
_cell.length_c   1.000
_cell.angle_alpha   90.00
_cell.angle_beta   90.00
_cell.angle_gamma   90.00
#
_symmetry.space_group_name_H-M   'P 1'
#
loop_
_entity.id
_entity.type
_entity.pdbx_description
1 polymer ?
#
loop_
_entity_poly.entity_id
_entity_poly.type
_entity_poly.pdbx_seq_one_letter_code
_entity_poly.pdbx_strand_id
1 'polypeptide(L)' 'MLELLTHQQNAAVLTGAVWKKASRSNGNGGNNCVEVAFLDQGVAVRDSKDRSGPALLFTTAEWAAFVGSAKDGEFDLDAN' A
#
# COMPACT_ATOMS: atom_id res chain seq x y z
N MET A 1 -20.83 24.99 -8.11
CA MET A 1 -19.40 24.73 -8.42
C MET A 1 -19.02 23.47 -7.66
N LEU A 2 -19.36 22.35 -8.28
CA LEU A 2 -19.13 20.99 -7.83
C LEU A 2 -17.67 20.66 -8.17
N GLU A 3 -16.81 20.38 -7.19
CA GLU A 3 -15.59 19.56 -7.32
C GLU A 3 -14.84 19.42 -5.98
N LEU A 4 -15.57 19.21 -4.88
CA LEU A 4 -14.99 18.98 -3.55
C LEU A 4 -15.46 17.65 -2.96
N LEU A 5 -15.55 16.60 -3.78
CA LEU A 5 -15.90 15.26 -3.29
C LEU A 5 -15.24 14.19 -4.18
N THR A 6 -14.00 13.80 -3.89
CA THR A 6 -13.52 12.44 -4.26
C THR A 6 -12.27 11.95 -3.53
N HIS A 7 -11.47 12.80 -2.85
CA HIS A 7 -10.21 12.33 -2.24
C HIS A 7 -10.29 11.94 -0.74
N GLN A 8 -11.46 11.94 -0.12
CA GLN A 8 -11.61 11.62 1.32
C GLN A 8 -11.96 10.16 1.62
N GLN A 9 -12.07 9.28 0.62
CA GLN A 9 -12.64 7.94 0.85
C GLN A 9 -11.76 6.98 1.68
N ASN A 10 -10.54 7.36 2.06
CA ASN A 10 -9.62 6.43 2.74
C ASN A 10 -9.25 6.85 4.18
N ALA A 11 -9.49 8.10 4.60
CA ALA A 11 -9.02 8.56 5.92
C ALA A 11 -9.72 7.88 7.11
N ALA A 12 -11.05 7.72 7.04
CA ALA A 12 -11.82 7.06 8.10
C ALA A 12 -11.50 5.56 8.20
N VAL A 13 -11.35 4.87 7.07
CA VAL A 13 -11.00 3.44 6.99
C VAL A 13 -9.61 3.15 7.56
N LEU A 14 -8.69 4.11 7.47
CA LEU A 14 -7.32 3.98 7.98
C LEU A 14 -7.18 4.42 9.45
N THR A 15 -8.25 4.93 10.06
CA THR A 15 -8.25 5.33 11.48
C THR A 15 -8.08 4.08 12.34
N GLY A 16 -6.97 3.99 13.09
CA GLY A 16 -6.63 2.81 13.89
C GLY A 16 -5.81 1.73 13.15
N ALA A 17 -5.48 1.95 11.87
CA ALA A 17 -4.65 1.03 11.10
C ALA A 17 -3.26 0.85 11.72
N VAL A 18 -2.86 -0.41 11.94
CA VAL A 18 -1.51 -0.75 12.44
C VAL A 18 -0.58 -0.99 11.26
N TRP A 19 0.22 0.03 10.95
CA TRP A 19 1.15 0.01 9.83
C TRP A 19 2.42 -0.78 10.14
N LYS A 20 2.77 -1.70 9.23
CA LYS A 20 4.01 -2.49 9.28
C LYS A 20 4.89 -2.13 8.09
N LYS A 21 6.14 -1.78 8.37
CA LYS A 21 7.15 -1.50 7.35
C LYS A 21 7.83 -2.80 6.91
N ALA A 22 8.15 -2.92 5.62
CA ALA A 22 8.90 -4.08 5.13
C ALA A 22 10.33 -4.11 5.72
N SER A 23 10.76 -5.29 6.18
CA SER A 23 12.07 -5.49 6.83
C SER A 23 13.25 -5.31 5.88
N ARG A 24 13.04 -5.51 4.57
CA ARG A 24 14.05 -5.32 3.52
C ARG A 24 14.34 -3.84 3.19
N SER A 25 13.63 -2.91 3.83
CA SER A 25 13.79 -1.47 3.56
C SER A 25 14.77 -0.75 4.49
N ASN A 26 15.65 -1.49 5.18
CA ASN A 26 16.70 -0.97 6.08
C ASN A 26 18.12 -1.00 5.45
N GLY A 27 18.25 -1.20 4.13
CA GLY A 27 19.55 -1.23 3.44
C GLY A 27 20.24 0.14 3.31
N ASN A 28 21.55 0.13 3.04
CA ASN A 28 22.49 1.27 2.89
C ASN A 28 22.15 2.27 1.75
N GLY A 29 20.91 2.74 1.64
CA GLY A 29 20.47 3.57 0.51
C GLY A 29 19.12 4.29 0.64
N GLY A 30 18.42 4.21 1.77
CA GLY A 30 17.42 5.22 2.13
C GLY A 30 15.99 4.74 2.42
N ASN A 31 15.25 5.63 3.08
CA ASN A 31 13.89 5.52 3.60
C ASN A 31 12.79 5.33 2.53
N ASN A 32 13.08 4.72 1.38
CA ASN A 32 12.16 4.47 0.27
C ASN A 32 11.32 3.20 0.53
N CYS A 33 10.51 3.21 1.58
CA CYS A 33 9.84 1.98 2.04
C CYS A 33 8.34 2.03 1.80
N VAL A 34 7.73 0.87 1.56
CA VAL A 34 6.28 0.68 1.62
C VAL A 34 5.86 0.28 3.04
N GLU A 35 4.73 0.80 3.51
CA GLU A 35 4.06 0.32 4.73
C GLU A 35 2.75 -0.36 4.34
N VAL A 36 2.42 -1.45 5.03
CA VAL A 36 1.19 -2.21 4.83
C VAL A 36 0.42 -2.29 6.14
N ALA A 37 -0.90 -2.09 6.11
CA ALA A 37 -1.79 -2.33 7.23
C ALA A 37 -2.88 -3.33 6.85
N PHE A 38 -3.10 -4.33 7.69
CA PHE A 38 -4.23 -5.25 7.56
C PHE A 38 -5.42 -4.65 8.32
N LEU A 39 -6.54 -4.52 7.63
CA LEU A 39 -7.79 -3.96 8.13
C LEU A 39 -8.85 -5.06 8.18
N ASP A 40 -9.96 -4.81 8.88
CA ASP A 40 -11.08 -5.76 8.96
C ASP A 40 -11.66 -6.11 7.58
N GLN A 41 -11.61 -5.17 6.64
CA GLN A 41 -12.18 -5.32 5.29
C GLN A 41 -11.15 -5.21 4.16
N GLY A 42 -9.85 -5.43 4.43
CA GLY A 42 -8.85 -5.42 3.36
C GLY A 42 -7.43 -5.11 3.80
N VAL A 43 -6.66 -4.60 2.86
CA VAL A 43 -5.25 -4.26 3.05
C VAL A 43 -4.98 -2.87 2.50
N ALA A 44 -4.32 -2.04 3.29
CA ALA A 44 -3.88 -0.73 2.88
C ALA A 44 -2.37 -0.71 2.63
N VAL A 45 -1.93 -0.03 1.58
CA VAL A 45 -0.52 0.15 1.21
C VAL A 45 -0.24 1.63 1.01
N ARG A 46 0.84 2.14 1.59
CA ARG A 46 1.27 3.53 1.40
C ARG A 46 2.78 3.69 1.32
N ASP A 47 3.22 4.85 0.85
CA ASP A 47 4.62 5.28 0.93
C ASP A 47 4.96 5.68 2.39
N SER A 48 6.05 5.14 2.92
CA SER A 48 6.57 5.50 4.24
C SER A 48 7.02 6.97 4.32
N LYS A 49 7.38 7.58 3.19
CA LYS A 49 7.87 8.97 3.12
C LYS A 49 6.74 9.97 3.07
N ASP A 50 5.60 9.60 2.50
CA ASP A 50 4.41 10.43 2.43
C ASP A 50 3.25 9.77 3.18
N ARG A 51 3.37 9.72 4.52
CA ARG A 51 2.36 9.11 5.40
C ARG A 51 1.02 9.84 5.39
N SER A 52 1.04 11.12 5.01
CA SER A 52 -0.14 11.96 4.81
C SER A 52 -0.76 11.82 3.42
N GLY A 53 0.00 11.26 2.48
CA GLY A 53 -0.43 11.00 1.13
C GLY A 53 -1.47 9.88 1.03
N PRO A 54 -1.97 9.62 -0.19
CA PRO A 54 -2.97 8.60 -0.42
C PRO A 54 -2.42 7.19 -0.15
N ALA A 55 -3.26 6.35 0.46
CA ALA A 55 -3.02 4.91 0.54
C ALA A 55 -3.86 4.18 -0.51
N LEU A 56 -3.27 3.15 -1.11
CA LEU A 56 -3.97 2.18 -1.94
C LEU A 56 -4.72 1.20 -1.03
N LEU A 57 -5.97 0.89 -1.36
CA LEU A 57 -6.80 -0.08 -0.65
C LEU A 57 -7.08 -1.27 -1.55
N PHE A 58 -6.88 -2.46 -1.02
CA PHE A 58 -7.18 -3.72 -1.66
C PHE A 58 -8.19 -4.47 -0.80
N THR A 59 -9.15 -5.15 -1.43
CA THR A 59 -9.86 -6.23 -0.75
C THR A 59 -8.88 -7.36 -0.40
N THR A 60 -9.27 -8.24 0.53
CA THR A 60 -8.44 -9.41 0.87
C THR A 60 -8.16 -10.31 -0.34
N ALA A 61 -9.12 -10.44 -1.25
CA ALA A 61 -8.97 -11.25 -2.46
C ALA A 61 -7.99 -10.62 -3.47
N GLU A 62 -8.13 -9.31 -3.72
CA GLU A 62 -7.20 -8.57 -4.59
C GLU A 62 -5.78 -8.58 -4.04
N TRP A 63 -5.62 -8.42 -2.72
CA TRP A 63 -4.30 -8.51 -2.09
C TRP A 63 -3.68 -9.90 -2.25
N ALA A 64 -4.47 -10.96 -2.05
CA ALA A 64 -3.98 -12.33 -2.24
C ALA A 64 -3.57 -12.60 -3.69
N ALA A 65 -4.37 -12.15 -4.67
CA ALA A 65 -4.05 -12.25 -6.08
C ALA A 65 -2.77 -11.47 -6.42
N PHE A 66 -2.68 -10.21 -6.00
CA PHE A 66 -1.50 -9.36 -6.21
C PHE A 66 -0.22 -10.00 -5.67
N VAL A 67 -0.24 -10.52 -4.44
CA VAL A 67 0.92 -11.18 -3.83
C VAL A 67 1.26 -12.50 -4.55
N GLY A 68 0.25 -13.22 -5.04
CA GLY A 68 0.44 -14.41 -5.89
C GLY A 68 1.20 -14.06 -7.16
N SER A 69 0.65 -13.17 -7.98
CA SER A 69 1.27 -12.66 -9.22
C SER A 69 2.70 -12.14 -9.00
N ALA A 70 2.92 -11.38 -7.92
CA ALA A 70 4.25 -10.85 -7.60
C ALA A 70 5.26 -11.96 -7.25
N LYS A 71 4.82 -13.07 -6.63
CA LYS A 71 5.70 -14.22 -6.37
C LYS A 71 5.97 -15.05 -7.61
N ASP A 72 5.00 -15.10 -8.51
CA ASP A 72 5.11 -15.81 -9.79
C ASP A 72 5.97 -15.04 -10.81
N GLY A 73 6.44 -13.84 -10.46
CA GLY A 73 7.30 -13.01 -11.31
C GLY A 73 6.56 -12.26 -12.40
N GLU A 74 5.22 -12.18 -12.33
CA GLU A 74 4.39 -11.55 -13.37
C GLU A 74 4.72 -10.06 -13.60
N PHE A 75 5.24 -9.40 -12.56
CA PHE A 75 5.61 -7.98 -12.59
C PHE A 75 7.12 -7.75 -12.69
N ASP A 76 7.91 -8.80 -12.87
CA ASP A 76 9.34 -8.62 -13.10
C ASP A 76 9.52 -7.92 -14.45
N LEU A 77 10.21 -6.78 -14.42
CA LEU A 77 10.57 -6.09 -15.65
C LEU A 77 11.67 -6.93 -16.30
N ASP A 78 11.32 -7.67 -17.35
CA ASP A 78 12.29 -8.36 -18.19
C ASP A 78 13.46 -7.40 -18.47
N ALA A 79 14.69 -7.85 -18.21
CA ALA A 79 15.91 -7.08 -18.40
C ALA A 79 16.11 -6.76 -19.89
N ASN A 80 15.52 -5.66 -20.36
CA ASN A 80 15.84 -5.04 -21.64
C ASN A 80 16.56 -3.71 -21.41
#